data_AF-H8XNV3-F1
#
_entry.id   AF-H8XNV3-F1
#
_cell.length_a   1.000
_cell.length_b   1.000
_cell.length_c   1.000
_cell.angle_alpha   90.00
_cell.angle_beta   90.00
_cell.angle_gamma   90.00
#
_symmetry.space_group_name_H-M   'P 1'
#
loop_
_entity.id
_entity.type
_entity.pdbx_description
1 polymer ?
#
loop_
_entity_poly.entity_id
_entity_poly.type
_entity_poly.pdbx_seq_one_letter_code
_entity_poly.pdbx_strand_id
1 'polypeptide(L)'
;MKIKNLFTIISLLTFLNTQAQLSAYINGKEVKPGATVSKTDLESLQVSFKKPKAVTVYSGYTNLYVEFSDNSNTYINSWSFQKEGYTAMSDFMKNTPATKKFSVFEGNDFFTRGNKLEWILNGANGVEKQKTIKVEIGFWVREETGYKEYGPKVQLLEPIFFYVPIWDTKNLYLPYLDVTIDKTNIKEDINTSQTGSTDRSDTEVGYQIHKNQETYKMYAFQKSEHPGLTVDELAKDFIHRVTYHSNNDKVKKIHEYDLKKYNLPWYNICVLFRDEEIQEVDYFINKEVKSKDLMSLYEKVEFGNMKGYTFKSGVYNKGRQDEKIYKDVGQFRIYILNHPTNPDIVLMICNEIGRGTESAEAIDTYMQTFIKSIKK
;
A
#
# COMPACT_ATOMS: atom_id res chain seq x y z
N MET A 1 -41.46 -64.05 -18.37
CA MET A 1 -41.45 -62.89 -17.46
C MET A 1 -41.50 -63.45 -16.03
N LYS A 2 -40.45 -63.62 -15.21
CA LYS A 2 -39.26 -62.79 -14.88
C LYS A 2 -39.73 -61.36 -14.56
N ILE A 3 -39.65 -60.79 -13.35
CA ILE A 3 -38.68 -60.91 -12.25
C ILE A 3 -39.43 -60.68 -10.91
N LYS A 4 -39.26 -61.58 -9.94
CA LYS A 4 -39.48 -61.33 -8.50
C LYS A 4 -38.10 -61.35 -7.83
N ASN A 5 -37.92 -60.51 -6.81
CA ASN A 5 -36.71 -60.26 -6.01
C ASN A 5 -35.78 -59.19 -6.59
N LEU A 6 -35.75 -58.01 -5.96
CA LEU A 6 -34.63 -57.65 -5.08
C LEU A 6 -35.01 -56.42 -4.23
N PHE A 7 -35.47 -56.70 -3.02
CA PHE A 7 -35.59 -55.75 -1.92
C PHE A 7 -34.21 -55.69 -1.24
N THR A 8 -33.26 -54.93 -1.78
CA THR A 8 -32.03 -54.52 -1.06
C THR A 8 -31.29 -53.47 -1.89
N ILE A 9 -30.63 -52.52 -1.23
CA ILE A 9 -29.84 -51.39 -1.80
C ILE A 9 -30.65 -50.11 -2.07
N ILE A 10 -31.31 -49.56 -1.04
CA ILE A 10 -31.52 -48.09 -0.92
C ILE A 10 -31.12 -47.67 0.51
N SER A 11 -29.91 -48.06 0.93
CA SER A 11 -29.34 -47.62 2.21
C SER A 11 -27.81 -47.44 2.15
N LEU A 12 -27.27 -47.07 1.00
CA LEU A 12 -25.82 -46.84 0.83
C LEU A 12 -25.48 -45.55 0.08
N LEU A 13 -26.29 -44.50 0.28
CA LEU A 13 -25.95 -43.14 -0.17
C LEU A 13 -26.24 -42.07 0.89
N THR A 14 -26.19 -42.42 2.18
CA THR A 14 -25.77 -41.44 3.17
C THR A 14 -24.25 -41.33 3.07
N PHE A 15 -23.75 -40.57 2.09
CA PHE A 15 -22.42 -40.00 2.22
C PHE A 15 -22.44 -39.22 3.53
N LEU A 16 -21.74 -39.74 4.53
CA LEU A 16 -21.42 -39.03 5.76
C LEU A 16 -20.63 -37.78 5.33
N ASN A 17 -21.34 -36.67 5.20
CA ASN A 17 -20.80 -35.31 5.13
C ASN A 17 -20.20 -34.90 6.49
N THR A 18 -19.42 -35.78 7.10
CA THR A 18 -18.51 -35.43 8.20
C THR A 18 -17.11 -35.34 7.63
N GLN A 19 -16.94 -34.55 6.57
CA GLN A 19 -15.63 -34.05 6.21
C GLN A 19 -15.16 -33.13 7.34
N ALA A 20 -13.87 -33.19 7.66
CA ALA A 20 -13.30 -32.17 8.53
C ALA A 20 -13.51 -30.82 7.85
N GLN A 21 -14.13 -29.89 8.55
CA GLN A 21 -14.43 -28.56 8.02
C GLN A 21 -13.57 -27.56 8.75
N LEU A 22 -12.89 -26.70 7.98
CA LEU A 22 -12.39 -25.44 8.48
C LEU A 22 -13.58 -24.55 8.81
N SER A 23 -13.50 -23.82 9.91
CA SER A 23 -14.46 -22.79 10.27
C SER A 23 -13.71 -21.49 10.53
N ALA A 24 -14.26 -20.40 10.02
CA ALA A 24 -13.82 -19.04 10.33
C ALA A 24 -14.82 -18.42 11.30
N TYR A 25 -14.33 -17.59 12.21
CA TYR A 25 -15.15 -16.83 13.13
C TYR A 25 -14.74 -15.36 13.08
N ILE A 26 -15.74 -14.49 13.07
CA ILE A 26 -15.60 -13.04 13.17
C ILE A 26 -16.49 -12.62 14.34
N ASN A 27 -15.93 -11.88 15.30
CA ASN A 27 -16.61 -11.46 16.52
C ASN A 27 -17.31 -12.64 17.23
N GLY A 28 -16.63 -13.80 17.25
CA GLY A 28 -17.13 -15.04 17.85
C GLY A 28 -18.19 -15.81 17.03
N LYS A 29 -18.68 -15.27 15.91
CA LYS A 29 -19.72 -15.90 15.07
C LYS A 29 -19.11 -16.60 13.86
N GLU A 30 -19.60 -17.80 13.54
CA GLU A 30 -19.14 -18.58 12.38
C GLU A 30 -19.48 -17.86 11.06
N VAL A 31 -18.48 -17.68 10.19
CA VAL A 31 -18.61 -17.07 8.87
C VAL A 31 -18.98 -18.16 7.86
N LYS A 32 -20.04 -17.92 7.08
CA LYS A 32 -20.43 -18.82 5.99
C LYS A 32 -19.49 -18.64 4.79
N PRO A 33 -19.12 -19.71 4.07
CA PRO A 33 -18.40 -19.58 2.80
C PRO A 33 -19.13 -18.65 1.83
N GLY A 34 -18.39 -17.79 1.14
CA GLY A 34 -18.88 -16.77 0.22
C GLY A 34 -19.51 -15.54 0.89
N ALA A 35 -19.55 -15.47 2.23
CA ALA A 35 -20.12 -14.32 2.93
C ALA A 35 -19.33 -13.02 2.66
N THR A 36 -19.99 -11.89 2.90
CA THR A 36 -19.35 -10.57 2.95
C THR A 36 -19.16 -10.17 4.40
N VAL A 37 -17.95 -9.74 4.75
CA VAL A 37 -17.54 -9.34 6.10
C VAL A 37 -17.03 -7.90 6.07
N SER A 38 -17.37 -7.11 7.10
CA SER A 38 -16.84 -5.75 7.23
C SER A 38 -15.33 -5.78 7.44
N LYS A 39 -14.60 -4.86 6.77
CA LYS A 39 -13.17 -4.68 7.01
C LYS A 39 -12.83 -4.34 8.46
N THR A 40 -13.73 -3.68 9.19
CA THR A 40 -13.55 -3.33 10.61
C THR A 40 -13.61 -4.54 11.53
N ASP A 41 -14.34 -5.58 11.15
CA ASP A 41 -14.49 -6.78 11.98
C ASP A 41 -13.34 -7.77 11.76
N LEU A 42 -12.52 -7.55 10.72
CA LEU A 42 -11.53 -8.50 10.26
C LEU A 42 -10.44 -8.76 11.31
N GLU A 43 -10.12 -7.79 12.17
CA GLU A 43 -9.17 -7.98 13.28
C GLU A 43 -9.54 -9.12 14.24
N SER A 44 -10.84 -9.43 14.35
CA SER A 44 -11.37 -10.49 15.21
C SER A 44 -11.32 -11.88 14.55
N LEU A 45 -10.73 -12.00 13.36
CA LEU A 45 -10.70 -13.25 12.61
C LEU A 45 -10.00 -14.35 13.40
N GLN A 46 -10.75 -15.42 13.59
CA GLN A 46 -10.29 -16.64 14.22
C GLN A 46 -10.56 -17.84 13.31
N VAL A 47 -9.62 -18.76 13.25
CA VAL A 47 -9.76 -20.00 12.48
C VAL A 47 -9.82 -21.20 13.43
N SER A 48 -10.69 -22.16 13.16
CA SER A 48 -10.73 -23.43 13.89
C SER A 48 -11.04 -24.62 12.99
N PHE A 49 -10.89 -25.82 13.55
CA PHE A 49 -11.33 -27.06 12.93
C PHE A 49 -12.65 -27.49 13.57
N LYS A 50 -13.67 -27.83 12.79
CA LYS A 50 -14.97 -28.25 13.35
C LYS A 50 -14.98 -29.71 13.80
N LYS A 51 -14.30 -30.59 13.04
CA LYS A 51 -14.17 -32.04 13.28
C LYS A 51 -12.95 -32.61 12.54
N PRO A 52 -11.72 -32.44 13.04
CA PRO A 52 -10.53 -32.94 12.36
C PRO A 52 -10.63 -34.46 12.09
N LYS A 53 -10.52 -34.89 10.83
CA LYS A 53 -10.38 -36.32 10.50
C LYS A 53 -8.96 -36.74 10.84
N ALA A 54 -8.78 -37.93 11.37
CA ALA A 54 -7.46 -38.55 11.41
C ALA A 54 -7.01 -38.75 9.96
N VAL A 55 -6.00 -37.99 9.55
CA VAL A 55 -5.32 -38.20 8.27
C VAL A 55 -4.17 -39.15 8.56
N THR A 56 -4.02 -40.21 7.76
CA THR A 56 -2.85 -41.10 7.83
C THR A 56 -1.64 -40.33 7.33
N VAL A 57 -0.56 -40.25 8.12
CA VAL A 57 0.55 -39.31 7.87
C VAL A 57 1.86 -40.05 7.67
N TYR A 58 2.53 -39.70 6.58
CA TYR A 58 3.95 -39.90 6.32
C TYR A 58 4.74 -38.66 6.79
N SER A 59 6.06 -38.78 7.03
CA SER A 59 6.92 -37.64 7.42
C SER A 59 6.69 -36.42 6.52
N GLY A 60 6.73 -35.19 7.05
CA GLY A 60 6.59 -34.02 6.21
C GLY A 60 6.24 -32.70 6.90
N TYR A 61 5.50 -31.88 6.15
CA TYR A 61 5.20 -30.48 6.44
C TYR A 61 3.68 -30.27 6.46
N THR A 62 3.18 -29.48 7.41
CA THR A 62 1.76 -29.10 7.49
C THR A 62 1.61 -27.59 7.65
N ASN A 63 0.60 -27.00 7.00
CA ASN A 63 0.35 -25.56 7.10
C ASN A 63 -1.15 -25.20 7.04
N LEU A 64 -1.60 -24.52 8.09
CA LEU A 64 -2.88 -23.81 8.16
C LEU A 64 -2.65 -22.36 7.75
N TYR A 65 -3.32 -21.91 6.70
CA TYR A 65 -3.10 -20.57 6.16
C TYR A 65 -4.39 -19.77 6.05
N VAL A 66 -4.24 -18.45 6.09
CA VAL A 66 -5.22 -17.43 5.74
C VAL A 66 -4.57 -16.58 4.67
N GLU A 67 -5.04 -16.67 3.43
CA GLU A 67 -4.54 -15.92 2.28
C GLU A 67 -5.49 -14.78 1.93
N PHE A 68 -4.91 -13.62 1.64
CA PHE A 68 -5.59 -12.44 1.14
C PHE A 68 -5.26 -12.31 -0.34
N SER A 69 -6.29 -12.23 -1.18
CA SER A 69 -6.15 -12.05 -2.62
C SER A 69 -7.08 -10.96 -3.13
N ASP A 70 -6.71 -10.34 -4.25
CA ASP A 70 -7.54 -9.33 -4.91
C ASP A 70 -8.71 -9.97 -5.69
N ASN A 71 -9.55 -9.15 -6.33
CA ASN A 71 -10.69 -9.65 -7.10
C ASN A 71 -10.31 -10.45 -8.37
N SER A 72 -9.02 -10.44 -8.75
CA SER A 72 -8.46 -11.25 -9.83
C SER A 72 -7.79 -12.53 -9.31
N ASN A 73 -7.92 -12.83 -8.02
CA ASN A 73 -7.24 -13.90 -7.30
C ASN A 73 -5.71 -13.76 -7.29
N THR A 74 -5.19 -12.54 -7.42
CA THR A 74 -3.76 -12.29 -7.24
C THR A 74 -3.45 -12.21 -5.75
N TYR A 75 -2.42 -12.94 -5.31
CA TYR A 75 -1.94 -12.95 -3.93
C TYR A 75 -1.56 -11.54 -3.44
N ILE A 76 -2.04 -11.17 -2.25
CA ILE A 76 -1.66 -9.93 -1.55
C ILE A 76 -0.76 -10.27 -0.37
N ASN A 77 -1.25 -11.11 0.55
CA ASN A 77 -0.50 -11.52 1.75
C ASN A 77 -1.08 -12.81 2.34
N SER A 78 -0.39 -13.39 3.32
CA SER A 78 -0.94 -14.51 4.09
C SER A 78 -0.40 -14.55 5.52
N TRP A 79 -1.27 -15.00 6.42
CA TRP A 79 -0.87 -15.55 7.72
C TRP A 79 -0.81 -17.07 7.58
N SER A 80 0.13 -17.73 8.23
CA SER A 80 0.08 -19.18 8.30
C SER A 80 0.78 -19.75 9.52
N PHE A 81 0.26 -20.85 10.02
CA PHE A 81 0.81 -21.61 11.13
C PHE A 81 1.33 -22.96 10.61
N GLN A 82 2.66 -23.05 10.57
CA GLN A 82 3.40 -24.18 10.02
C GLN A 82 3.95 -25.10 11.12
N LYS A 83 3.92 -26.40 10.88
CA LYS A 83 4.67 -27.41 11.65
C LYS A 83 5.40 -28.40 10.74
N GLU A 84 6.61 -28.77 11.13
CA GLU A 84 7.49 -29.71 10.42
C GLU A 84 7.79 -30.96 11.28
N GLY A 85 8.09 -32.08 10.62
CA GLY A 85 8.62 -33.30 11.25
C GLY A 85 7.73 -34.53 11.17
N TYR A 86 8.29 -35.68 11.57
CA TYR A 86 7.66 -37.02 11.49
C TYR A 86 6.30 -37.13 12.18
N THR A 87 6.02 -36.30 13.18
CA THR A 87 4.74 -36.25 13.91
C THR A 87 3.95 -34.97 13.67
N ALA A 88 4.39 -34.09 12.77
CA ALA A 88 3.87 -32.73 12.60
C ALA A 88 2.34 -32.68 12.53
N MET A 89 1.72 -33.50 11.66
CA MET A 89 0.27 -33.56 11.54
C MET A 89 -0.42 -34.17 12.77
N SER A 90 0.12 -35.25 13.31
CA SER A 90 -0.46 -35.92 14.49
C SER A 90 -0.46 -34.97 15.69
N ASP A 91 0.66 -34.28 15.89
CA ASP A 91 0.81 -33.26 16.94
C ASP A 91 0.06 -31.98 16.62
N PHE A 92 -0.16 -31.65 15.35
CA PHE A 92 -1.03 -30.55 14.97
C PHE A 92 -2.46 -30.89 15.40
N MET A 93 -3.01 -31.98 14.87
CA MET A 93 -4.41 -32.40 15.09
C MET A 93 -4.73 -32.71 16.55
N LYS A 94 -3.80 -33.31 17.32
CA LYS A 94 -3.98 -33.54 18.77
C LYS A 94 -4.01 -32.22 19.56
N ASN A 95 -3.24 -31.23 19.13
CA ASN A 95 -3.13 -29.94 19.82
C ASN A 95 -4.04 -28.85 19.22
N THR A 96 -4.92 -29.21 18.28
CA THR A 96 -5.93 -28.35 17.64
C THR A 96 -7.35 -28.91 17.77
N PRO A 97 -7.85 -29.15 19.01
CA PRO A 97 -9.23 -29.63 19.21
C PRO A 97 -10.24 -28.62 18.64
N ALA A 98 -11.47 -29.06 18.40
CA ALA A 98 -12.49 -28.21 17.77
C ALA A 98 -12.84 -26.93 18.57
N THR A 99 -12.52 -26.93 19.86
CA THR A 99 -12.65 -25.79 20.77
C THR A 99 -11.51 -24.78 20.65
N LYS A 100 -10.38 -25.14 20.04
CA LYS A 100 -9.24 -24.26 19.88
C LYS A 100 -9.42 -23.36 18.67
N LYS A 101 -9.34 -22.06 18.90
CA LYS A 101 -9.39 -21.01 17.87
C LYS A 101 -8.02 -20.37 17.76
N PHE A 102 -7.58 -20.15 16.53
CA PHE A 102 -6.34 -19.46 16.18
C PHE A 102 -6.69 -18.05 15.77
N SER A 103 -6.31 -17.06 16.56
CA SER A 103 -6.42 -15.66 16.18
C SER A 103 -5.40 -15.35 15.09
N VAL A 104 -5.86 -14.74 13.99
CA VAL A 104 -5.03 -14.47 12.81
C VAL A 104 -4.12 -13.25 13.03
N PHE A 105 -4.51 -12.33 13.91
CA PHE A 105 -3.90 -10.99 14.04
C PHE A 105 -3.30 -10.69 15.43
N GLU A 106 -3.27 -11.65 16.35
CA GLU A 106 -2.74 -11.44 17.72
C GLU A 106 -1.21 -11.59 17.83
N GLY A 107 -0.53 -12.02 16.77
CA GLY A 107 0.94 -12.16 16.67
C GLY A 107 1.54 -11.29 15.56
N ASN A 108 2.86 -11.06 15.59
CA ASN A 108 3.61 -10.32 14.54
C ASN A 108 3.72 -11.10 13.20
N ASP A 109 2.74 -11.95 12.88
CA ASP A 109 2.91 -13.18 12.10
C ASP A 109 2.41 -13.10 10.64
N PHE A 110 2.45 -11.91 10.03
CA PHE A 110 2.51 -11.87 8.57
C PHE A 110 3.93 -12.23 8.13
N PHE A 111 4.09 -13.14 7.16
CA PHE A 111 5.41 -13.55 6.66
C PHE A 111 6.23 -12.38 6.11
N THR A 112 5.55 -11.31 5.69
CA THR A 112 6.17 -10.06 5.27
C THR A 112 6.41 -9.16 6.48
N ARG A 113 7.69 -9.02 6.86
CA ARG A 113 8.13 -8.16 7.98
C ARG A 113 7.48 -6.77 7.87
N GLY A 114 6.75 -6.35 8.90
CA GLY A 114 6.20 -5.00 9.05
C GLY A 114 4.77 -4.79 8.55
N ASN A 115 4.18 -5.73 7.81
CA ASN A 115 2.82 -5.58 7.29
C ASN A 115 1.79 -6.03 8.34
N LYS A 116 1.03 -5.07 8.88
CA LYS A 116 -0.14 -5.34 9.75
C LYS A 116 -1.42 -5.41 8.92
N LEU A 117 -2.51 -5.89 9.52
CA LEU A 117 -3.84 -5.85 8.91
C LEU A 117 -4.18 -4.44 8.41
N GLU A 118 -3.95 -3.43 9.25
CA GLU A 118 -4.14 -2.03 8.91
C GLU A 118 -3.39 -1.63 7.64
N TRP A 119 -2.13 -2.04 7.50
CA TRP A 119 -1.33 -1.76 6.30
C TRP A 119 -1.93 -2.43 5.06
N ILE A 120 -2.41 -3.68 5.16
CA ILE A 120 -3.08 -4.38 4.05
C ILE A 120 -4.36 -3.62 3.64
N LEU A 121 -5.19 -3.24 4.61
CA LEU A 121 -6.46 -2.56 4.36
C LEU A 121 -6.27 -1.14 3.81
N ASN A 122 -5.31 -0.39 4.36
CA ASN A 122 -4.99 0.96 3.90
C ASN A 122 -4.28 0.92 2.54
N GLY A 123 -3.44 -0.09 2.29
CA GLY A 123 -2.75 -0.35 1.03
C GLY A 123 -3.68 -0.67 -0.13
N ALA A 124 -4.74 -1.43 0.15
CA ALA A 124 -5.78 -1.77 -0.82
C ALA A 124 -6.71 -0.60 -1.17
N ASN A 125 -6.71 0.44 -0.34
CA ASN A 125 -7.62 1.55 -0.46
C ASN A 125 -7.24 2.42 -1.67
N GLY A 126 -8.09 2.42 -2.69
CA GLY A 126 -7.86 3.16 -3.94
C GLY A 126 -7.30 2.36 -5.10
N VAL A 127 -7.00 1.08 -4.89
CA VAL A 127 -6.61 0.10 -5.92
C VAL A 127 -7.86 -0.59 -6.46
N GLU A 128 -8.13 -0.45 -7.76
CA GLU A 128 -9.36 -0.91 -8.42
C GLU A 128 -9.57 -2.42 -8.26
N LYS A 129 -8.50 -3.20 -8.41
CA LYS A 129 -8.56 -4.66 -8.23
C LYS A 129 -8.78 -5.08 -6.77
N GLN A 130 -8.53 -4.20 -5.82
CA GLN A 130 -8.65 -4.48 -4.39
C GLN A 130 -9.85 -3.75 -3.75
N LYS A 131 -10.84 -3.33 -4.56
CA LYS A 131 -12.16 -2.90 -4.07
C LYS A 131 -12.80 -3.90 -3.12
N THR A 132 -12.54 -5.18 -3.36
CA THR A 132 -12.89 -6.28 -2.47
C THR A 132 -11.67 -7.19 -2.34
N ILE A 133 -11.31 -7.54 -1.10
CA ILE A 133 -10.31 -8.57 -0.81
C ILE A 133 -11.04 -9.89 -0.59
N LYS A 134 -10.57 -10.96 -1.23
CA LYS A 134 -10.98 -12.33 -0.94
C LYS A 134 -10.05 -12.88 0.15
N VAL A 135 -10.64 -13.35 1.24
CA VAL A 135 -9.92 -14.06 2.31
C VAL A 135 -10.20 -15.54 2.14
N GLU A 136 -9.15 -16.33 1.92
CA GLU A 136 -9.21 -17.78 1.78
C GLU A 136 -8.49 -18.46 2.95
N ILE A 137 -9.13 -19.46 3.54
CA ILE A 137 -8.58 -20.21 4.66
C ILE A 137 -8.49 -21.66 4.23
N GLY A 138 -7.30 -22.24 4.34
CA GLY A 138 -7.06 -23.59 3.90
C GLY A 138 -6.03 -24.32 4.74
N PHE A 139 -5.93 -25.62 4.47
CA PHE A 139 -4.98 -26.50 5.14
C PHE A 139 -4.37 -27.48 4.14
N TRP A 140 -3.04 -27.44 4.02
CA TRP A 140 -2.31 -28.31 3.11
C TRP A 140 -1.11 -28.98 3.76
N VAL A 141 -0.64 -30.04 3.11
CA VAL A 141 0.55 -30.79 3.50
C VAL A 141 1.49 -31.02 2.34
N ARG A 142 2.75 -31.30 2.67
CA ARG A 142 3.71 -31.90 1.76
C ARG A 142 4.39 -33.06 2.46
N GLU A 143 4.46 -34.18 1.78
CA GLU A 143 5.22 -35.35 2.25
C GLU A 143 6.73 -35.11 2.02
N GLU A 144 7.56 -35.51 2.98
CA GLU A 144 9.00 -35.54 2.82
C GLU A 144 9.39 -36.73 1.93
N THR A 145 10.01 -36.45 0.78
CA THR A 145 10.38 -37.46 -0.22
C THR A 145 11.87 -37.80 -0.20
N GLY A 146 12.65 -37.09 0.61
CA GLY A 146 14.11 -37.22 0.75
C GLY A 146 14.66 -36.25 1.80
N TYR A 147 15.98 -36.22 2.04
CA TYR A 147 16.57 -35.31 3.03
C TYR A 147 16.31 -33.84 2.67
N LYS A 148 15.39 -33.19 3.40
CA LYS A 148 14.91 -31.82 3.13
C LYS A 148 14.24 -31.62 1.76
N GLU A 149 13.80 -32.69 1.13
CA GLU A 149 13.03 -32.64 -0.12
C GLU A 149 11.56 -32.94 0.16
N TYR A 150 10.67 -32.17 -0.45
CA TYR A 150 9.24 -32.27 -0.23
C TYR A 150 8.50 -32.52 -1.55
N GLY A 151 7.54 -33.43 -1.50
CA GLY A 151 6.62 -33.73 -2.59
C GLY A 151 5.61 -32.59 -2.86
N PRO A 152 4.64 -32.83 -3.77
CA PRO A 152 3.66 -31.82 -4.17
C PRO A 152 2.75 -31.41 -3.00
N LYS A 153 2.22 -30.18 -3.06
CA LYS A 153 1.20 -29.68 -2.12
C LYS A 153 -0.07 -30.52 -2.27
N VAL A 154 -0.52 -31.14 -1.18
CA VAL A 154 -1.80 -31.83 -1.10
C VAL A 154 -2.75 -31.04 -0.20
N GLN A 155 -3.85 -30.57 -0.76
CA GLN A 155 -4.91 -29.90 0.00
C GLN A 155 -5.75 -30.97 0.72
N LEU A 156 -5.79 -30.93 2.05
CA LEU A 156 -6.48 -31.96 2.84
C LEU A 156 -7.93 -31.61 3.16
N LEU A 157 -8.23 -30.31 3.25
CA LEU A 157 -9.55 -29.78 3.57
C LEU A 157 -9.97 -28.80 2.48
N GLU A 158 -11.25 -28.81 2.11
CA GLU A 158 -11.81 -27.79 1.22
C GLU A 158 -11.58 -26.39 1.83
N PRO A 159 -10.96 -25.46 1.09
CA PRO A 159 -10.80 -24.09 1.56
C PRO A 159 -12.16 -23.42 1.76
N ILE A 160 -12.24 -22.57 2.78
CA ILE A 160 -13.36 -21.64 2.94
C ILE A 160 -12.89 -20.26 2.49
N PHE A 161 -13.77 -19.50 1.85
CA PHE A 161 -13.47 -18.13 1.47
C PHE A 161 -14.61 -17.19 1.84
N PHE A 162 -14.30 -15.92 2.05
CA PHE A 162 -15.26 -14.84 2.20
C PHE A 162 -14.68 -13.54 1.64
N TYR A 163 -15.51 -12.52 1.49
CA TYR A 163 -15.17 -11.26 0.83
C TYR A 163 -15.20 -10.10 1.80
N VAL A 164 -14.24 -9.19 1.65
CA VAL A 164 -14.09 -7.99 2.47
C VAL A 164 -14.08 -6.76 1.56
N PRO A 165 -15.21 -6.03 1.45
CA PRO A 165 -15.27 -4.78 0.71
C PRO A 165 -14.37 -3.73 1.37
N ILE A 166 -13.53 -3.07 0.58
CA ILE A 166 -12.54 -2.10 1.05
C ILE A 166 -13.03 -0.67 0.83
N TRP A 167 -13.52 -0.34 -0.37
CA TRP A 167 -13.89 1.02 -0.72
C TRP A 167 -14.94 1.09 -1.86
N ASP A 168 -15.69 2.20 -1.89
CA ASP A 168 -16.85 2.40 -2.77
C ASP A 168 -16.48 2.93 -4.16
N THR A 169 -17.36 2.76 -5.15
CA THR A 169 -17.08 3.15 -6.54
C THR A 169 -16.87 4.65 -6.78
N LYS A 170 -17.46 5.52 -5.96
CA LYS A 170 -17.44 6.98 -6.19
C LYS A 170 -16.57 7.74 -5.20
N ASN A 171 -16.66 7.41 -3.92
CA ASN A 171 -15.97 8.14 -2.86
C ASN A 171 -14.89 7.24 -2.27
N LEU A 172 -13.66 7.74 -2.27
CA LEU A 172 -12.53 7.05 -1.71
C LEU A 172 -11.94 7.89 -0.59
N TYR A 173 -12.07 7.41 0.64
CA TYR A 173 -11.32 7.97 1.76
C TYR A 173 -9.87 7.51 1.66
N LEU A 174 -8.90 8.41 1.84
CA LEU A 174 -7.46 8.15 1.82
C LEU A 174 -6.87 8.40 3.22
N PRO A 175 -6.81 7.37 4.08
CA PRO A 175 -6.45 7.51 5.50
C PRO A 175 -5.15 8.27 5.77
N TYR A 176 -4.10 8.03 5.00
CA TYR A 176 -2.81 8.70 5.23
C TYR A 176 -2.84 10.19 4.90
N LEU A 177 -3.82 10.64 4.11
CA LEU A 177 -4.01 12.04 3.76
C LEU A 177 -5.14 12.71 4.54
N ASP A 178 -5.96 11.94 5.27
CA ASP A 178 -7.20 12.40 5.94
C ASP A 178 -8.21 13.08 4.99
N VAL A 179 -8.26 12.66 3.72
CA VAL A 179 -9.17 13.24 2.71
C VAL A 179 -10.10 12.21 2.09
N THR A 180 -11.28 12.65 1.65
CA THR A 180 -12.13 11.88 0.74
C THR A 180 -12.00 12.41 -0.68
N ILE A 181 -11.75 11.54 -1.65
CA ILE A 181 -11.63 11.87 -3.07
C ILE A 181 -12.90 11.44 -3.83
N ASP A 182 -13.42 12.30 -4.70
CA ASP A 182 -14.36 11.91 -5.75
C ASP A 182 -13.63 11.22 -6.92
N LYS A 183 -13.78 9.91 -7.04
CA LYS A 183 -13.15 9.09 -8.10
C LYS A 183 -13.83 9.22 -9.47
N THR A 184 -14.90 10.02 -9.62
CA THR A 184 -15.65 10.13 -10.90
C THR A 184 -14.73 10.46 -12.09
N ASN A 185 -13.72 11.31 -11.89
CA ASN A 185 -12.80 11.75 -12.95
C ASN A 185 -11.36 11.24 -12.79
N ILE A 186 -11.12 10.31 -11.86
CA ILE A 186 -9.81 9.72 -11.59
C ILE A 186 -9.96 8.21 -11.74
N LYS A 187 -9.50 7.67 -12.86
CA LYS A 187 -9.71 6.26 -13.22
C LYS A 187 -8.55 5.38 -12.80
N GLU A 188 -7.42 5.99 -12.49
CA GLU A 188 -6.18 5.31 -12.15
C GLU A 188 -6.24 4.73 -10.72
N ASP A 189 -5.41 3.71 -10.50
CA ASP A 189 -5.15 3.18 -9.16
C ASP A 189 -4.44 4.25 -8.33
N ILE A 190 -4.90 4.42 -7.10
CA ILE A 190 -4.22 5.21 -6.07
C ILE A 190 -3.59 4.22 -5.12
N ASN A 191 -2.29 3.97 -5.30
CA ASN A 191 -1.56 2.99 -4.50
C ASN A 191 -0.87 3.68 -3.33
N THR A 192 -0.63 2.97 -2.23
CA THR A 192 0.20 3.50 -1.15
C THR A 192 1.64 3.66 -1.63
N SER A 193 2.26 4.78 -1.25
CA SER A 193 3.68 5.06 -1.45
C SER A 193 4.30 5.43 -0.11
N GLN A 194 5.54 5.03 0.15
CA GLN A 194 6.22 5.36 1.38
C GLN A 194 7.67 5.75 1.09
N THR A 195 8.21 6.64 1.91
CA THR A 195 9.57 7.18 1.71
C THR A 195 10.67 6.31 2.31
N GLY A 196 10.32 5.25 3.05
CA GLY A 196 11.26 4.45 3.81
C GLY A 196 10.65 3.14 4.30
N SER A 197 11.25 2.57 5.35
CA SER A 197 10.74 1.36 6.00
C SER A 197 9.77 1.72 7.11
N THR A 198 8.71 0.96 7.31
CA THR A 198 7.64 1.27 8.28
C THR A 198 8.09 1.22 9.75
N ASP A 199 9.31 0.74 10.03
CA ASP A 199 9.93 0.75 11.36
C ASP A 199 10.76 2.02 11.64
N ARG A 200 10.95 2.89 10.64
CA ARG A 200 11.69 4.14 10.81
C ARG A 200 10.75 5.31 11.07
N SER A 201 11.13 6.17 12.01
CA SER A 201 10.36 7.36 12.38
C SER A 201 10.37 8.47 11.32
N ASP A 202 11.24 8.40 10.32
CA ASP A 202 11.32 9.35 9.20
C ASP A 202 10.55 8.88 7.96
N THR A 203 9.79 7.80 8.07
CA THR A 203 8.97 7.28 6.97
C THR A 203 7.66 8.03 6.88
N GLU A 204 7.54 8.79 5.80
CA GLU A 204 6.29 9.42 5.39
C GLU A 204 5.51 8.42 4.54
N VAL A 205 4.21 8.29 4.82
CA VAL A 205 3.30 7.45 4.06
C VAL A 205 2.31 8.34 3.34
N GLY A 206 2.14 8.05 2.06
CA GLY A 206 1.25 8.79 1.19
C GLY A 206 0.72 7.87 0.10
N TYR A 207 0.41 8.47 -1.04
CA TYR A 207 -0.10 7.74 -2.18
C TYR A 207 0.70 8.08 -3.43
N GLN A 208 0.60 7.19 -4.42
CA GLN A 208 1.11 7.39 -5.76
C GLN A 208 0.07 6.99 -6.81
N ILE A 209 0.06 7.72 -7.91
CA ILE A 209 -0.80 7.49 -9.06
C ILE A 209 0.08 7.46 -10.30
N HIS A 210 -0.07 6.43 -11.12
CA HIS A 210 0.62 6.34 -12.40
C HIS A 210 -0.36 6.67 -13.52
N LYS A 211 0.00 7.64 -14.35
CA LYS A 211 -0.77 7.99 -15.53
C LYS A 211 0.19 8.25 -16.69
N ASN A 212 0.00 7.51 -17.77
CA ASN A 212 0.92 7.50 -18.91
C ASN A 212 2.36 7.17 -18.45
N GLN A 213 3.30 8.07 -18.66
CA GLN A 213 4.70 7.93 -18.21
C GLN A 213 5.02 8.75 -16.96
N GLU A 214 4.01 9.36 -16.33
CA GLU A 214 4.18 10.18 -15.13
C GLU A 214 3.74 9.41 -13.88
N THR A 215 4.52 9.59 -12.82
CA THR A 215 4.16 9.18 -11.46
C THR A 215 3.85 10.43 -10.66
N TYR A 216 2.65 10.50 -10.10
CA TYR A 216 2.22 11.56 -9.19
C TYR A 216 2.26 11.03 -7.77
N LYS A 217 2.73 11.83 -6.82
CA LYS A 217 2.82 11.50 -5.40
C LYS A 217 2.07 12.51 -4.56
N MET A 218 1.41 12.03 -3.52
CA MET A 218 0.69 12.84 -2.56
C MET A 218 1.08 12.42 -1.16
N TYR A 219 1.48 13.37 -0.33
CA TYR A 219 1.83 13.15 1.06
C TYR A 219 1.10 14.14 1.96
N ALA A 220 0.89 13.75 3.20
CA ALA A 220 0.43 14.61 4.26
C ALA A 220 1.53 14.69 5.31
N PHE A 221 1.81 15.89 5.79
CA PHE A 221 2.75 16.14 6.88
C PHE A 221 1.97 16.63 8.08
N GLN A 222 2.09 15.92 9.19
CA GLN A 222 1.43 16.28 10.45
C GLN A 222 2.32 17.23 11.25
N LYS A 223 1.74 18.30 11.78
CA LYS A 223 2.46 19.23 12.66
C LYS A 223 2.81 18.62 14.00
N SER A 224 2.04 17.62 14.46
CA SER A 224 2.38 16.85 15.66
C SER A 224 3.70 16.08 15.51
N GLU A 225 4.00 15.58 14.32
CA GLU A 225 5.25 14.88 14.01
C GLU A 225 6.37 15.84 13.61
N HIS A 226 6.00 16.99 13.03
CA HIS A 226 6.91 18.05 12.60
C HIS A 226 6.54 19.41 13.23
N PRO A 227 6.87 19.67 14.51
CA PRO A 227 6.44 20.87 15.21
C PRO A 227 6.79 22.17 14.48
N GLY A 228 5.77 22.98 14.20
CA GLY A 228 5.91 24.26 13.50
C GLY A 228 5.97 24.16 11.97
N LEU A 229 5.80 22.98 11.37
CA LEU A 229 5.73 22.81 9.92
C LEU A 229 4.40 23.34 9.37
N THR A 230 4.40 24.59 8.93
CA THR A 230 3.26 25.21 8.24
C THR A 230 3.37 25.02 6.72
N VAL A 231 2.31 25.37 5.98
CA VAL A 231 2.33 25.42 4.49
C VAL A 231 3.51 26.26 3.99
N ASP A 232 3.76 27.40 4.63
CA ASP A 232 4.86 28.32 4.29
C ASP A 232 6.23 27.72 4.62
N GLU A 233 6.35 27.06 5.77
CA GLU A 233 7.61 26.42 6.18
C GLU A 233 7.94 25.19 5.33
N LEU A 234 6.95 24.40 4.91
CA LEU A 234 7.17 23.26 3.99
C LEU A 234 7.60 23.74 2.60
N ALA A 235 7.00 24.84 2.10
CA ALA A 235 7.41 25.45 0.84
C ALA A 235 8.84 26.02 0.91
N LYS A 236 9.19 26.69 2.02
CA LYS A 236 10.57 27.13 2.26
C LYS A 236 11.54 25.95 2.31
N ASP A 237 11.22 24.91 3.07
CA ASP A 237 12.08 23.72 3.21
C ASP A 237 12.35 23.08 1.85
N PHE A 238 11.30 22.85 1.05
CA PHE A 238 11.43 22.31 -0.30
C PHE A 238 12.33 23.18 -1.19
N ILE A 239 12.04 24.49 -1.32
CA ILE A 239 12.73 25.33 -2.31
C ILE A 239 14.19 25.52 -1.95
N HIS A 240 14.52 25.63 -0.66
CA HIS A 240 15.91 25.70 -0.21
C HIS A 240 16.62 24.35 -0.41
N ARG A 241 15.95 23.22 -0.14
CA ARG A 241 16.53 21.89 -0.34
C ARG A 241 16.86 21.63 -1.81
N VAL A 242 15.94 21.93 -2.72
CA VAL A 242 16.17 21.72 -4.15
C VAL A 242 17.18 22.70 -4.74
N THR A 243 17.19 23.95 -4.29
CA THR A 243 18.21 24.93 -4.70
C THR A 243 19.60 24.51 -4.23
N TYR A 244 19.73 24.07 -2.97
CA TYR A 244 20.99 23.57 -2.42
C TYR A 244 21.54 22.40 -3.27
N HIS A 245 20.67 21.46 -3.63
CA HIS A 245 21.06 20.30 -4.42
C HIS A 245 21.45 20.65 -5.85
N SER A 246 20.62 21.37 -6.61
CA SER A 246 20.93 21.72 -8.01
C SER A 246 22.24 22.52 -8.16
N ASN A 247 22.69 23.19 -7.09
CA ASN A 247 23.90 24.00 -7.11
C ASN A 247 25.11 23.33 -6.41
N ASN A 248 25.01 22.06 -6.01
CA ASN A 248 26.08 21.26 -5.39
C ASN A 248 26.84 22.02 -4.27
N ASP A 249 26.12 22.61 -3.32
CA ASP A 249 26.69 23.32 -2.15
C ASP A 249 27.58 24.54 -2.50
N LYS A 250 27.60 24.99 -3.77
CA LYS A 250 28.35 26.22 -4.18
C LYS A 250 27.67 27.51 -3.72
N VAL A 251 26.66 27.41 -2.87
CA VAL A 251 25.77 28.51 -2.51
C VAL A 251 26.14 29.12 -1.16
N LYS A 252 27.02 30.11 -1.18
CA LYS A 252 27.37 30.94 -0.01
C LYS A 252 26.19 31.74 0.59
N LYS A 253 24.99 31.71 0.00
CA LYS A 253 23.82 32.51 0.41
C LYS A 253 22.62 31.71 0.94
N ILE A 254 22.63 30.37 0.87
CA ILE A 254 21.55 29.53 1.44
C ILE A 254 21.74 29.31 2.95
N HIS A 255 22.86 29.76 3.53
CA HIS A 255 23.20 29.58 4.95
C HIS A 255 22.19 30.16 5.95
N GLU A 256 21.18 30.91 5.51
CA GLU A 256 20.12 31.45 6.38
C GLU A 256 19.01 30.43 6.70
N TYR A 257 18.83 29.38 5.88
CA TYR A 257 17.82 28.35 6.13
C TYR A 257 18.45 27.07 6.69
N ASP A 258 17.95 26.61 7.85
CA ASP A 258 18.37 25.34 8.44
C ASP A 258 17.73 24.14 7.73
N LEU A 259 18.46 23.58 6.75
CA LEU A 259 18.05 22.39 5.99
C LEU A 259 17.85 21.12 6.83
N LYS A 260 18.21 21.13 8.12
CA LYS A 260 17.98 20.03 9.06
C LYS A 260 16.80 20.27 10.00
N LYS A 261 16.16 21.44 9.94
CA LYS A 261 15.07 21.85 10.83
C LYS A 261 13.96 20.80 10.90
N TYR A 262 13.52 20.32 9.74
CA TYR A 262 12.50 19.26 9.63
C TYR A 262 13.10 17.94 9.12
N ASN A 263 14.24 17.99 8.41
CA ASN A 263 14.94 16.83 7.86
C ASN A 263 14.03 15.88 7.06
N LEU A 264 13.09 16.44 6.30
CA LEU A 264 12.13 15.66 5.52
C LEU A 264 12.86 14.80 4.47
N PRO A 265 12.36 13.58 4.17
CA PRO A 265 13.00 12.63 3.25
C PRO A 265 12.76 13.01 1.78
N TRP A 266 13.12 14.24 1.40
CA TRP A 266 12.90 14.84 0.08
C TRP A 266 13.39 14.00 -1.10
N TYR A 267 14.50 13.29 -0.91
CA TYR A 267 15.03 12.34 -1.89
C TYR A 267 14.01 11.26 -2.29
N ASN A 268 13.15 10.84 -1.35
CA ASN A 268 12.16 9.79 -1.56
C ASN A 268 10.77 10.33 -1.92
N ILE A 269 10.43 11.54 -1.44
CA ILE A 269 9.09 12.16 -1.58
C ILE A 269 8.74 12.47 -3.05
N CYS A 270 9.65 13.02 -3.86
CA CYS A 270 9.41 13.22 -5.31
C CYS A 270 10.52 12.59 -6.17
N VAL A 271 11.27 11.62 -5.64
CA VAL A 271 12.50 11.07 -6.27
C VAL A 271 13.46 12.20 -6.66
N LEU A 272 13.50 13.23 -5.81
CA LEU A 272 14.42 14.33 -6.02
C LEU A 272 15.83 13.74 -6.00
N PHE A 273 16.72 14.22 -6.89
CA PHE A 273 18.17 14.09 -6.72
C PHE A 273 18.82 12.75 -7.13
N ARG A 274 18.31 12.04 -8.16
CA ARG A 274 19.01 10.86 -8.74
C ARG A 274 20.02 11.23 -9.81
N ASP A 275 19.58 11.58 -11.01
CA ASP A 275 20.45 12.01 -12.12
C ASP A 275 19.97 13.34 -12.75
N GLU A 276 18.85 13.87 -12.27
CA GLU A 276 18.13 15.01 -12.82
C GLU A 276 18.05 16.18 -11.82
N GLU A 277 18.08 17.40 -12.35
CA GLU A 277 18.09 18.65 -11.59
C GLU A 277 16.96 19.60 -12.05
N ILE A 278 16.51 20.47 -11.14
CA ILE A 278 15.48 21.48 -11.41
C ILE A 278 16.13 22.72 -12.02
N GLN A 279 15.69 23.11 -13.23
CA GLN A 279 16.26 24.22 -14.01
C GLN A 279 16.09 25.59 -13.32
N GLU A 280 14.89 25.91 -12.83
CA GLU A 280 14.55 27.24 -12.31
C GLU A 280 15.26 27.63 -11.01
N VAL A 281 15.88 26.68 -10.32
CA VAL A 281 16.65 26.95 -9.09
C VAL A 281 18.15 26.85 -9.28
N ASP A 282 18.61 26.44 -10.46
CA ASP A 282 20.02 26.32 -10.77
C ASP A 282 20.60 27.64 -11.27
N TYR A 283 21.65 28.14 -10.61
CA TYR A 283 22.29 29.40 -10.96
C TYR A 283 23.10 29.37 -12.26
N PHE A 284 23.46 28.17 -12.76
CA PHE A 284 24.10 28.04 -14.06
C PHE A 284 23.12 28.26 -15.21
N ILE A 285 21.84 27.93 -15.00
CA ILE A 285 20.76 28.08 -15.98
C ILE A 285 20.02 29.41 -15.74
N ASN A 286 19.53 29.63 -14.52
CA ASN A 286 18.83 30.84 -14.11
C ASN A 286 19.68 31.67 -13.14
N LYS A 287 20.59 32.48 -13.71
CA LYS A 287 21.51 33.34 -12.94
C LYS A 287 20.81 34.35 -12.02
N GLU A 288 19.59 34.77 -12.36
CA GLU A 288 18.85 35.77 -11.59
C GLU A 288 18.44 35.25 -10.20
N VAL A 289 18.22 33.93 -10.07
CA VAL A 289 17.72 33.30 -8.85
C VAL A 289 18.73 33.42 -7.70
N LYS A 290 20.02 33.53 -8.00
CA LYS A 290 21.09 33.71 -6.99
C LYS A 290 20.90 34.94 -6.08
N SER A 291 20.13 35.92 -6.54
CA SER A 291 19.83 37.16 -5.81
C SER A 291 18.35 37.33 -5.44
N LYS A 292 17.48 36.39 -5.82
CA LYS A 292 16.05 36.45 -5.51
C LYS A 292 15.78 35.80 -4.15
N ASP A 293 14.72 36.26 -3.51
CA ASP A 293 14.05 35.47 -2.48
C ASP A 293 13.47 34.22 -3.14
N LEU A 294 13.89 33.02 -2.71
CA LEU A 294 13.45 31.76 -3.31
C LEU A 294 11.93 31.57 -3.20
N MET A 295 11.30 32.14 -2.18
CA MET A 295 9.84 32.08 -2.05
C MET A 295 9.11 32.83 -3.16
N SER A 296 9.77 33.79 -3.84
CA SER A 296 9.19 34.49 -4.99
C SER A 296 9.06 33.60 -6.24
N LEU A 297 9.63 32.40 -6.24
CA LEU A 297 9.50 31.43 -7.34
C LEU A 297 8.15 30.68 -7.30
N TYR A 298 7.44 30.75 -6.18
CA TYR A 298 6.12 30.16 -6.04
C TYR A 298 5.01 31.06 -6.56
N GLU A 299 4.01 30.44 -7.16
CA GLU A 299 2.71 31.05 -7.42
C GLU A 299 1.76 30.72 -6.24
N LYS A 300 1.03 31.70 -5.73
CA LYS A 300 -0.04 31.45 -4.74
C LYS A 300 -1.26 30.85 -5.42
N VAL A 301 -1.85 29.83 -4.81
CA VAL A 301 -3.00 29.10 -5.35
C VAL A 301 -4.09 28.88 -4.32
N GLU A 302 -5.32 28.78 -4.79
CA GLU A 302 -6.51 28.53 -3.97
C GLU A 302 -7.47 27.56 -4.69
N PHE A 303 -7.88 26.52 -3.97
CA PHE A 303 -8.82 25.49 -4.41
C PHE A 303 -9.87 25.30 -3.31
N GLY A 304 -10.91 26.14 -3.31
CA GLY A 304 -11.90 26.15 -2.25
C GLY A 304 -11.27 26.54 -0.91
N ASN A 305 -11.29 25.64 0.08
CA ASN A 305 -10.72 25.90 1.41
C ASN A 305 -9.21 25.60 1.49
N MET A 306 -8.62 25.04 0.43
CA MET A 306 -7.19 24.77 0.35
C MET A 306 -6.49 25.96 -0.31
N LYS A 307 -5.43 26.45 0.34
CA LYS A 307 -4.61 27.59 -0.04
C LYS A 307 -3.15 27.23 0.17
N GLY A 308 -2.29 27.80 -0.65
CA GLY A 308 -0.86 27.62 -0.49
C GLY A 308 -0.10 28.01 -1.74
N TYR A 309 0.83 27.16 -2.15
CA TYR A 309 1.83 27.48 -3.15
C TYR A 309 1.93 26.39 -4.22
N THR A 310 2.23 26.79 -5.45
CA THR A 310 2.67 25.88 -6.51
C THR A 310 3.97 26.37 -7.13
N PHE A 311 4.85 25.43 -7.44
CA PHE A 311 6.10 25.69 -8.15
C PHE A 311 6.18 24.76 -9.35
N LYS A 312 6.66 25.29 -10.47
CA LYS A 312 6.85 24.56 -11.72
C LYS A 312 8.23 24.86 -12.27
N SER A 313 8.85 23.88 -12.91
CA SER A 313 10.15 24.05 -13.57
C SER A 313 10.37 22.96 -14.60
N GLY A 314 11.18 23.26 -15.62
CA GLY A 314 11.81 22.23 -16.42
C GLY A 314 12.77 21.38 -15.58
N VAL A 315 12.98 20.14 -16.01
CA VAL A 315 13.94 19.20 -15.46
C VAL A 315 15.04 18.98 -16.48
N TYR A 316 16.28 18.89 -16.03
CA TYR A 316 17.40 18.66 -16.92
C TYR A 316 18.38 17.62 -16.38
N ASN A 317 19.20 17.06 -17.26
CA ASN A 317 20.29 16.16 -16.90
C ASN A 317 21.64 16.68 -17.45
N LYS A 318 22.73 16.50 -16.70
CA LYS A 318 24.10 16.83 -17.11
C LYS A 318 24.69 15.64 -17.89
N GLY A 319 24.98 15.81 -19.18
CA GLY A 319 25.61 14.76 -19.99
C GLY A 319 26.92 14.25 -19.38
N ARG A 320 27.03 12.94 -19.13
CA ARG A 320 28.15 12.24 -18.44
C ARG A 320 29.57 12.47 -19.00
N GLN A 321 29.73 13.11 -20.17
CA GLN A 321 31.05 13.25 -20.82
C GLN A 321 31.60 14.68 -20.91
N ASP A 322 30.79 15.74 -20.82
CA ASP A 322 31.30 17.10 -21.11
C ASP A 322 30.89 18.19 -20.11
N GLU A 323 30.12 17.90 -19.06
CA GLU A 323 29.65 18.85 -18.01
C GLU A 323 28.99 20.15 -18.52
N LYS A 324 28.81 20.32 -19.82
CA LYS A 324 28.38 21.55 -20.49
C LYS A 324 27.06 21.41 -21.26
N ILE A 325 26.62 20.18 -21.53
CA ILE A 325 25.38 19.92 -22.28
C ILE A 325 24.28 19.59 -21.28
N TYR A 326 23.39 20.57 -21.10
CA TYR A 326 22.15 20.45 -20.36
C TYR A 326 21.07 19.97 -21.31
N LYS A 327 20.56 18.75 -21.09
CA LYS A 327 19.43 18.23 -21.87
C LYS A 327 18.16 18.39 -21.05
N ASP A 328 17.14 19.03 -21.62
CA ASP A 328 15.78 19.00 -21.09
C ASP A 328 15.26 17.56 -21.18
N VAL A 329 14.80 17.05 -20.05
CA VAL A 329 14.35 15.67 -19.91
C VAL A 329 12.95 15.55 -19.32
N GLY A 330 12.26 16.67 -19.04
CA GLY A 330 10.92 16.62 -18.47
C GLY A 330 10.50 17.88 -17.75
N GLN A 331 9.39 17.79 -17.06
CA GLN A 331 8.75 18.89 -16.35
C GLN A 331 8.44 18.46 -14.93
N PHE A 332 8.60 19.37 -13.97
CA PHE A 332 8.29 19.13 -12.57
C PHE A 332 7.29 20.16 -12.08
N ARG A 333 6.36 19.70 -11.25
CA ARG A 333 5.40 20.52 -10.55
C ARG A 333 5.13 20.00 -9.16
N ILE A 334 4.96 20.94 -8.22
CA ILE A 334 4.56 20.67 -6.85
C ILE A 334 3.47 21.64 -6.41
N TYR A 335 2.55 21.15 -5.60
CA TYR A 335 1.53 21.89 -4.86
C TYR A 335 1.74 21.62 -3.36
N ILE A 336 1.77 22.67 -2.56
CA ILE A 336 1.85 22.62 -1.10
C ILE A 336 0.68 23.42 -0.55
N LEU A 337 -0.25 22.75 0.11
CA LEU A 337 -1.57 23.27 0.46
C LEU A 337 -1.89 22.98 1.93
N ASN A 338 -2.67 23.81 2.60
CA ASN A 338 -3.30 23.38 3.85
C ASN A 338 -4.34 22.30 3.58
N HIS A 339 -4.57 21.43 4.57
CA HIS A 339 -5.71 20.51 4.54
C HIS A 339 -7.04 21.30 4.45
N PRO A 340 -8.06 20.79 3.73
CA PRO A 340 -9.37 21.44 3.63
C PRO A 340 -10.11 21.58 4.97
N THR A 341 -9.84 20.70 5.92
CA THR A 341 -10.58 20.58 7.20
C THR A 341 -9.72 20.35 8.44
N ASN A 342 -8.47 19.89 8.30
CA ASN A 342 -7.63 19.46 9.42
C ASN A 342 -6.43 20.41 9.55
N PRO A 343 -6.46 21.38 10.48
CA PRO A 343 -5.41 22.38 10.58
C PRO A 343 -4.05 21.81 11.00
N ASP A 344 -3.98 20.57 11.48
CA ASP A 344 -2.72 19.90 11.82
C ASP A 344 -1.97 19.38 10.59
N ILE A 345 -2.66 19.21 9.45
CA ILE A 345 -2.11 18.57 8.26
C ILE A 345 -1.77 19.60 7.18
N VAL A 346 -0.59 19.43 6.57
CA VAL A 346 -0.20 20.07 5.32
C VAL A 346 -0.16 19.02 4.22
N LEU A 347 -0.86 19.28 3.10
CA LEU A 347 -0.88 18.40 1.94
C LEU A 347 0.18 18.83 0.93
N MET A 348 0.89 17.86 0.37
CA MET A 348 1.84 18.07 -0.71
C MET A 348 1.54 17.11 -1.85
N ILE A 349 1.53 17.62 -3.07
CA ILE A 349 1.26 16.84 -4.29
C ILE A 349 2.32 17.22 -5.32
N CYS A 350 3.07 16.26 -5.85
CA CYS A 350 4.09 16.48 -6.89
C CYS A 350 4.02 15.40 -7.96
N ASN A 351 4.58 15.65 -9.15
CA ASN A 351 5.05 14.54 -9.98
C ASN A 351 6.50 14.17 -9.60
N GLU A 352 6.88 12.91 -9.80
CA GLU A 352 8.28 12.49 -9.62
C GLU A 352 9.18 13.26 -10.57
N ILE A 353 10.38 13.65 -10.10
CA ILE A 353 11.43 14.10 -11.00
C ILE A 353 11.89 12.89 -11.79
N GLY A 354 11.62 12.91 -13.09
CA GLY A 354 11.94 11.81 -13.98
C GLY A 354 11.81 12.19 -15.44
N ARG A 355 12.13 11.22 -16.29
CA ARG A 355 12.05 11.39 -17.75
C ARG A 355 10.63 11.18 -18.23
N GLY A 356 9.82 12.18 -17.94
CA GLY A 356 8.45 12.31 -18.38
C GLY A 356 8.35 12.75 -19.85
N THR A 357 7.25 12.40 -20.51
CA THR A 357 6.92 12.94 -21.84
C THR A 357 5.71 13.87 -21.81
N GLU A 358 5.07 14.02 -20.66
CA GLU A 358 3.93 14.93 -20.52
C GLU A 358 4.38 16.39 -20.52
N SER A 359 3.53 17.25 -21.08
CA SER A 359 3.76 18.69 -21.03
C SER A 359 3.49 19.24 -19.63
N ALA A 360 4.08 20.39 -19.31
CA ALA A 360 3.83 21.08 -18.04
C ALA A 360 2.33 21.38 -17.83
N GLU A 361 1.58 21.67 -18.90
CA GLU A 361 0.13 21.92 -18.86
C GLU A 361 -0.67 20.64 -18.59
N ALA A 362 -0.26 19.50 -19.15
CA ALA A 362 -0.91 18.22 -18.92
C ALA A 362 -0.72 17.75 -17.47
N ILE A 363 0.51 17.85 -16.94
CA ILE A 363 0.84 17.59 -15.54
C ILE A 363 -0.02 18.48 -14.63
N ASP A 364 -0.05 19.78 -14.90
CA ASP A 364 -0.84 20.74 -14.13
C ASP A 364 -2.33 20.40 -14.10
N THR A 365 -2.90 20.17 -15.29
CA THR A 365 -4.32 19.85 -15.46
C THR A 365 -4.69 18.60 -14.67
N TYR A 366 -3.85 17.58 -14.69
CA TYR A 366 -4.10 16.35 -13.95
C TYR A 366 -4.00 16.55 -12.43
N MET A 367 -2.95 17.22 -11.94
CA MET A 367 -2.80 17.50 -10.51
C MET A 367 -3.97 18.36 -9.99
N GLN A 368 -4.38 19.38 -10.73
CA GLN A 368 -5.56 20.17 -10.38
C GLN A 368 -6.86 19.36 -10.40
N THR A 369 -7.00 18.40 -11.32
CA THR A 369 -8.16 17.48 -11.34
C THR A 369 -8.21 16.66 -10.05
N PHE A 370 -7.05 16.15 -9.60
CA PHE A 370 -6.95 15.46 -8.33
C PHE A 370 -7.32 16.38 -7.15
N ILE A 371 -6.69 17.55 -7.06
CA ILE A 371 -6.92 18.53 -5.96
C ILE A 371 -8.40 18.93 -5.89
N LYS A 372 -9.02 19.24 -7.03
CA LYS A 372 -10.45 19.62 -7.09
C LYS A 372 -11.40 18.47 -6.74
N SER A 373 -10.92 17.23 -6.77
CA SER A 373 -11.69 16.05 -6.38
C SER A 373 -11.65 15.78 -4.88
N ILE A 374 -10.77 16.45 -4.13
CA ILE A 374 -10.76 16.41 -2.66
C ILE A 374 -12.04 17.05 -2.12
N LYS A 375 -12.83 16.26 -1.39
CA LYS A 375 -14.06 16.69 -0.73
C LYS A 375 -13.75 17.35 0.61
N LYS A 376 -14.67 18.21 1.02
CA LYS A 376 -14.71 18.80 2.36
C LYS A 376 -15.15 17.75 3.38
#